data_AF-A0A351MDA4-F1
#
_entry.id   AF-A0A351MDA4-F1
#
_cell.length_a   1.000
_cell.length_b   1.000
_cell.length_c   1.000
_cell.angle_alpha   90.00
_cell.angle_beta   90.00
_cell.angle_gamma   90.00
#
_symmetry.space_group_name_H-M   'P 1'
#
loop_
_entity.id
_entity.type
_entity.pdbx_description
1 polymer ?
#
loop_
_entity_poly.entity_id
_entity_poly.type
_entity_poly.pdbx_seq_one_letter_code
_entity_poly.pdbx_strand_id
1 'polypeptide(L)'
;MIIDSRAEFSVAQAVTATGISTRVVDLGAGPLLTSMDDSGKLMLAITCTEAAVGTATHVRFSLESDSVIALNVSPTVHLQTADILRTLLVPGFVVIRTPLPAMTNFERFVGIRYTLVGGALTAGRFNAAIVLDAPTWHAFPDAVN
;
A
#
# COMPACT_ATOMS: atom_id res chain seq x y z
N MET A 1 -14.81 1.20 7.47
CA MET A 1 -13.46 1.80 7.50
C MET A 1 -13.61 3.24 7.07
N ILE A 2 -13.21 4.18 7.91
CA ILE A 2 -13.13 5.59 7.53
C ILE A 2 -11.75 5.84 6.93
N ILE A 3 -11.68 6.56 5.81
CA ILE A 3 -10.44 6.95 5.14
C ILE A 3 -10.39 8.47 5.11
N ASP A 4 -9.28 9.05 5.57
CA ASP A 4 -8.98 10.47 5.35
C ASP A 4 -8.38 10.64 3.94
N SER A 5 -8.95 11.55 3.15
CA SER A 5 -8.46 11.92 1.81
C SER A 5 -7.00 12.41 1.75
N ARG A 6 -6.44 12.89 2.87
CA ARG A 6 -5.02 13.28 2.96
C ARG A 6 -4.10 12.11 3.28
N ALA A 7 -4.66 11.03 3.82
CA ALA A 7 -3.96 9.78 4.15
C ALA A 7 -4.16 8.70 3.07
N GLU A 8 -4.76 9.07 1.94
CA GLU A 8 -5.06 8.18 0.82
C GLU A 8 -4.02 8.31 -0.29
N PHE A 9 -3.40 7.20 -0.66
CA PHE A 9 -2.39 7.11 -1.72
C PHE A 9 -3.02 6.83 -3.09
N SER A 10 -4.06 6.00 -3.14
CA SER A 10 -4.70 5.63 -4.41
C SER A 10 -6.15 5.19 -4.23
N VAL A 11 -6.98 5.57 -5.21
CA VAL A 11 -8.39 5.19 -5.35
C VAL A 11 -8.58 4.50 -6.68
N ALA A 12 -8.83 3.20 -6.65
CA ALA A 12 -9.04 2.33 -7.80
C ALA A 12 -8.03 2.61 -8.93
N GLN A 13 -6.77 2.84 -8.55
CA GLN A 13 -5.72 3.21 -9.49
C GLN A 13 -5.43 2.02 -10.39
N ALA A 14 -5.56 2.21 -11.69
CA ALA A 14 -5.12 1.23 -12.67
C ALA A 14 -3.59 1.16 -12.65
N VAL A 15 -3.06 -0.05 -12.40
CA VAL A 15 -1.63 -0.32 -12.43
C VAL A 15 -1.36 -1.23 -13.63
N THR A 16 -0.74 -0.67 -14.67
CA THR A 16 -0.40 -1.40 -15.91
C THR A 16 1.11 -1.59 -16.07
N ALA A 17 1.91 -0.75 -15.43
CA ALA A 17 3.36 -0.82 -15.37
C ALA A 17 3.84 -0.57 -13.93
N THR A 18 5.11 -0.93 -13.65
CA THR A 18 5.74 -0.57 -12.37
C THR A 18 5.72 0.94 -12.20
N GLY A 19 5.23 1.41 -11.06
CA GLY A 19 5.03 2.83 -10.81
C GLY A 19 4.58 3.09 -9.38
N ILE A 20 4.50 4.38 -9.02
CA ILE A 20 4.05 4.82 -7.70
C ILE A 20 2.54 5.11 -7.68
N SER A 21 2.02 5.30 -6.49
CA SER A 21 0.65 5.72 -6.24
C SER A 21 0.34 7.08 -6.87
N THR A 22 -0.91 7.29 -7.29
CA THR A 22 -1.37 8.54 -7.90
C THR A 22 -1.27 9.73 -6.95
N ARG A 23 -1.31 9.48 -5.64
CA ARG A 23 -1.08 10.47 -4.60
C ARG A 23 0.10 10.05 -3.74
N VAL A 24 0.81 11.07 -3.27
CA VAL A 24 1.94 10.97 -2.36
C VAL A 24 1.62 11.88 -1.19
N VAL A 25 1.76 11.35 0.02
CA VAL A 25 1.51 12.07 1.27
C VAL A 25 2.73 12.92 1.58
N ASP A 26 2.52 14.21 1.81
CA ASP A 26 3.55 15.16 2.23
C ASP A 26 3.45 15.35 3.75
N LEU A 27 4.49 14.94 4.47
CA LEU A 27 4.62 15.10 5.92
C LEU A 27 5.02 16.53 6.33
N GLY A 28 5.24 17.41 5.35
CA GLY A 28 5.62 18.80 5.55
C GLY A 28 7.13 18.99 5.67
N ALA A 29 7.56 20.25 5.81
CA ALA A 29 8.95 20.64 5.92
C ALA A 29 9.54 20.47 7.34
N GLY A 30 8.92 19.63 8.18
CA GLY A 30 9.45 19.25 9.49
C GLY A 30 10.77 18.49 9.37
N PRO A 31 11.33 17.94 10.47
CA PRO A 31 12.58 17.19 10.40
C PRO A 31 12.53 16.18 9.25
N LEU A 32 13.62 16.11 8.46
CA LEU A 32 13.71 15.26 7.26
C LEU A 32 13.32 13.81 7.52
N LEU A 33 13.39 13.36 8.77
CA LEU A 33 12.99 12.05 9.24
C LEU A 33 11.99 12.22 10.39
N THR A 34 10.79 11.69 10.22
CA THR A 34 9.74 11.74 11.25
C THR A 34 9.06 10.38 11.40
N SER A 35 8.60 10.06 12.61
CA SER A 35 7.66 8.96 12.81
C SER A 35 6.28 9.37 12.34
N MET A 36 5.62 8.53 11.52
CA MET A 36 4.23 8.75 11.13
C MET A 36 3.22 8.24 12.16
N ASP A 37 3.61 7.25 12.97
CA ASP A 37 2.74 6.64 13.96
C ASP A 37 3.43 6.51 15.32
N ASP A 38 3.30 7.54 16.13
CA ASP A 38 3.76 7.53 17.52
C ASP A 38 2.78 6.77 18.44
N SER A 39 1.55 6.54 17.96
CA SER A 39 0.48 5.89 18.73
C SER A 39 0.41 4.38 18.55
N GLY A 40 1.07 3.83 17.53
CA GLY A 40 1.00 2.41 17.13
C GLY A 40 -0.37 1.99 16.59
N LYS A 41 -1.21 2.93 16.16
CA LYS A 41 -2.60 2.68 15.73
C LYS A 41 -2.80 2.79 14.24
N LEU A 42 -1.89 3.45 13.51
CA LEU A 42 -2.04 3.61 12.08
C LEU A 42 -1.71 2.31 11.38
N MET A 43 -2.57 1.93 10.45
CA MET A 43 -2.42 0.74 9.63
C MET A 43 -2.31 1.12 8.16
N LEU A 44 -1.41 0.45 7.44
CA LEU A 44 -1.43 0.46 5.98
C LEU A 44 -2.47 -0.55 5.50
N ALA A 45 -3.43 -0.11 4.70
CA ALA A 45 -4.41 -0.97 4.04
C ALA A 45 -4.27 -0.85 2.53
N ILE A 46 -4.06 -1.99 1.86
CA ILE A 46 -4.09 -2.10 0.40
C ILE A 46 -5.09 -3.18 0.00
N THR A 47 -5.97 -2.86 -0.94
CA THR A 47 -7.00 -3.79 -1.43
C THR A 47 -7.07 -3.78 -2.95
N CYS A 48 -7.32 -4.95 -3.54
CA CYS A 48 -7.62 -5.09 -4.95
C CYS A 48 -9.11 -4.79 -5.21
N THR A 49 -9.40 -3.92 -6.17
CA THR A 49 -10.77 -3.52 -6.57
C THR A 49 -11.18 -4.04 -7.93
N GLU A 50 -10.20 -4.32 -8.80
CA GLU A 50 -10.39 -4.94 -10.10
C GLU A 50 -9.31 -6.01 -10.29
N ALA A 51 -9.71 -7.18 -10.79
CA ALA A 51 -8.81 -8.32 -10.96
C ALA A 51 -7.53 -7.94 -11.74
N ALA A 52 -6.38 -8.40 -11.26
CA ALA A 52 -5.13 -8.24 -11.99
C ALA A 52 -5.09 -9.20 -13.18
N VAL A 53 -5.00 -8.65 -14.39
CA VAL A 53 -4.93 -9.39 -15.67
C VAL A 53 -3.70 -8.90 -16.44
N GLY A 54 -3.01 -9.79 -17.13
CA GLY A 54 -1.84 -9.45 -17.95
C GLY A 54 -0.77 -10.52 -17.90
N THR A 55 0.43 -10.15 -18.36
CA THR A 55 1.61 -11.03 -18.41
C THR A 55 2.42 -11.02 -17.12
N ALA A 56 2.22 -10.03 -16.25
CA ALA A 56 2.86 -10.02 -14.93
C ALA A 56 2.52 -11.30 -14.15
N THR A 57 3.53 -11.95 -13.59
CA THR A 57 3.37 -13.17 -12.79
C THR A 57 3.06 -12.83 -11.34
N HIS A 58 3.69 -11.76 -10.84
CA HIS A 58 3.52 -11.28 -9.47
C HIS A 58 3.40 -9.76 -9.41
N VAL A 59 2.78 -9.28 -8.34
CA VAL A 59 2.79 -7.88 -7.94
C VAL A 59 3.33 -7.77 -6.53
N ARG A 60 4.26 -6.85 -6.33
CA ARG A 60 4.83 -6.50 -5.04
C ARG A 60 4.46 -5.06 -4.69
N PHE A 61 4.14 -4.83 -3.43
CA PHE A 61 3.73 -3.53 -2.91
C PHE A 61 4.73 -3.09 -1.84
N SER A 62 5.29 -1.90 -1.98
CA SER A 62 6.16 -1.28 -0.97
C SER A 62 5.62 0.07 -0.53
N LEU A 63 5.67 0.32 0.79
CA LEU A 63 5.53 1.65 1.36
C LEU A 63 6.92 2.27 1.40
N GLU A 64 7.04 3.45 0.81
CA GLU A 64 8.32 4.10 0.63
C GLU A 64 8.25 5.59 0.94
N SER A 65 9.38 6.16 1.32
CA SER A 65 9.54 7.60 1.41
C SER A 65 10.74 8.11 0.63
N ASP A 66 10.72 9.38 0.26
CA ASP A 66 11.86 10.10 -0.34
C ASP A 66 11.78 11.60 0.01
N SER A 67 12.92 12.26 -0.11
CA SER A 67 13.09 13.72 -0.16
C SER A 67 12.35 14.41 -1.32
N VAL A 68 12.02 13.70 -2.41
CA VAL A 68 11.27 14.23 -3.56
C VAL A 68 9.96 13.49 -3.82
N ILE A 69 8.96 14.22 -4.33
CA ILE A 69 7.59 13.71 -4.54
C ILE A 69 7.52 12.52 -5.50
N ALA A 70 8.47 12.38 -6.43
CA ALA A 70 8.50 11.29 -7.40
C ALA A 70 9.07 9.97 -6.83
N LEU A 71 9.57 9.97 -5.59
CA LEU A 71 10.14 8.81 -4.90
C LEU A 71 11.25 8.10 -5.69
N ASN A 72 12.08 8.86 -6.42
CA ASN A 72 13.01 8.32 -7.41
C ASN A 72 14.47 8.80 -7.25
N VAL A 73 14.80 9.45 -6.14
CA VAL A 73 16.16 9.96 -5.89
C VAL A 73 16.87 9.06 -4.89
N SER A 74 16.28 8.86 -3.72
CA SER A 74 16.81 7.97 -2.68
C SER A 74 15.65 7.35 -1.89
N PRO A 75 14.81 6.52 -2.53
CA PRO A 75 13.65 5.96 -1.86
C PRO A 75 14.05 5.00 -0.75
N THR A 76 13.58 5.27 0.46
CA THR A 76 13.68 4.39 1.62
C THR A 76 12.44 3.48 1.68
N VAL A 77 12.64 2.16 1.70
CA VAL A 77 11.55 1.18 1.85
C VAL A 77 11.28 0.92 3.33
N HIS A 78 10.05 1.20 3.78
CA HIS A 78 9.63 1.02 5.17
C HIS A 78 8.94 -0.30 5.42
N LEU A 79 8.17 -0.75 4.42
CA LEU A 79 7.41 -1.98 4.47
C LEU A 79 7.28 -2.51 3.06
N GLN A 80 7.37 -3.83 2.91
CA GLN A 80 7.24 -4.49 1.61
C GLN A 80 6.50 -5.81 1.77
N THR A 81 5.59 -6.12 0.85
CA THR A 81 4.96 -7.43 0.75
C THR A 81 5.94 -8.46 0.15
N ALA A 82 5.61 -9.74 0.29
CA ALA A 82 6.16 -10.75 -0.62
C ALA A 82 5.66 -10.52 -2.06
N ASP A 83 6.22 -11.25 -3.02
CA ASP A 83 5.69 -11.30 -4.38
C ASP A 83 4.35 -12.04 -4.37
N ILE A 84 3.25 -11.31 -4.60
CA ILE A 84 1.91 -11.89 -4.59
C ILE A 84 1.57 -12.33 -6.01
N LEU A 85 1.20 -13.60 -6.16
CA LEU A 85 0.75 -14.16 -7.44
C LEU A 85 -0.41 -13.34 -8.00
N ARG A 86 -0.31 -12.95 -9.28
CA ARG A 86 -1.35 -12.18 -9.97
C ARG A 86 -2.74 -12.80 -9.83
N THR A 87 -2.83 -14.13 -9.88
CA THR A 87 -4.09 -14.87 -9.83
C THR A 87 -4.83 -14.77 -8.50
N LEU A 88 -4.15 -14.39 -7.41
CA LEU A 88 -4.77 -14.14 -6.11
C LEU A 88 -5.40 -12.75 -6.02
N LEU A 89 -4.95 -11.81 -6.85
CA LEU A 89 -5.40 -10.41 -6.84
C LEU A 89 -6.74 -10.28 -7.57
N VAL A 90 -7.79 -10.71 -6.89
CA VAL A 90 -9.19 -10.58 -7.31
C VAL A 90 -9.88 -9.43 -6.56
N PRO A 91 -11.02 -8.90 -7.07
CA PRO A 91 -11.77 -7.86 -6.36
C PRO A 91 -12.10 -8.27 -4.92
N GLY A 92 -11.84 -7.37 -3.98
CA GLY A 92 -12.02 -7.61 -2.54
C GLY A 92 -10.83 -8.29 -1.86
N PHE A 93 -9.81 -8.72 -2.60
CA PHE A 93 -8.59 -9.28 -2.00
C PHE A 93 -7.86 -8.22 -1.17
N VAL A 94 -7.63 -8.52 0.10
CA VAL A 94 -6.84 -7.68 1.01
C VAL A 94 -5.37 -8.05 0.82
N VAL A 95 -4.63 -7.15 0.16
CA VAL A 95 -3.20 -7.34 -0.15
C VAL A 95 -2.38 -7.27 1.12
N ILE A 96 -2.56 -6.21 1.88
CA ILE A 96 -1.93 -6.05 3.18
C ILE A 96 -2.82 -5.21 4.07
N ARG A 97 -2.80 -5.59 5.34
CA ARG A 97 -3.37 -4.81 6.42
C ARG A 97 -2.52 -5.02 7.66
N THR A 98 -1.56 -4.13 7.85
CA THR A 98 -0.57 -4.24 8.93
C THR A 98 -0.40 -2.89 9.62
N PRO A 99 -0.07 -2.87 10.92
CA PRO A 99 0.39 -1.66 11.57
C PRO A 99 1.55 -1.04 10.80
N LEU A 100 1.59 0.29 10.75
CA LEU A 100 2.76 0.99 10.23
C LEU A 100 3.99 0.64 11.09
N PRO A 101 5.17 0.50 10.47
CA PRO A 101 6.41 0.31 11.21
C PRO A 101 6.61 1.44 12.22
N ALA A 102 6.57 1.10 13.51
CA ALA A 102 6.84 2.05 14.58
C ALA A 102 8.30 2.51 14.51
N MET A 103 8.55 3.78 14.86
CA MET A 103 9.91 4.35 14.95
C MET A 103 10.77 4.24 13.67
N THR A 104 10.14 4.26 12.49
CA THR A 104 10.90 4.37 11.24
C THR A 104 11.04 5.82 10.81
N ASN A 105 12.20 6.13 10.25
CA ASN A 105 12.56 7.46 9.76
C ASN A 105 11.90 7.70 8.40
N PHE A 106 10.64 8.16 8.38
CA PHE A 106 9.99 8.55 7.13
C PHE A 106 10.53 9.88 6.63
N GLU A 107 10.88 9.91 5.36
CA GLU A 107 11.16 11.15 4.66
C GLU A 107 9.88 11.90 4.30
N ARG A 108 10.04 13.15 3.86
CA ARG A 108 8.94 14.09 3.63
C ARG A 108 7.81 13.53 2.77
N PHE A 109 8.14 12.88 1.65
CA PHE A 109 7.14 12.37 0.72
C PHE A 109 7.01 10.87 0.89
N VAL A 110 5.79 10.38 1.12
CA VAL A 110 5.49 8.97 1.36
C VAL A 110 4.47 8.48 0.33
N GLY A 111 4.69 7.29 -0.24
CA GLY A 111 3.77 6.71 -1.21
C GLY A 111 3.91 5.20 -1.31
N ILE A 112 3.06 4.61 -2.15
CA ILE A 112 3.09 3.18 -2.45
C ILE A 112 3.73 2.97 -3.80
N ARG A 113 4.67 2.03 -3.90
CA ARG A 113 5.15 1.53 -5.18
C ARG A 113 4.53 0.18 -5.50
N TYR A 114 4.02 0.08 -6.72
CA TYR A 114 3.53 -1.14 -7.33
C TYR A 114 4.61 -1.67 -8.26
N THR A 115 5.22 -2.80 -7.90
CA THR A 115 6.25 -3.45 -8.71
C THR A 115 5.66 -4.67 -9.41
N LEU A 116 5.63 -4.64 -10.74
CA LEU A 116 5.19 -5.76 -11.55
C LEU A 116 6.40 -6.63 -11.92
N VAL A 117 6.28 -7.94 -11.73
CA VAL A 117 7.34 -8.92 -12.03
C VAL A 117 6.92 -9.79 -13.20
N GLY A 118 7.85 -10.05 -14.13
CA GLY A 118 7.63 -10.98 -15.24
C GLY A 118 6.75 -10.44 -16.39
N GLY A 119 6.32 -9.19 -16.33
CA GLY A 119 5.52 -8.57 -17.39
C GLY A 119 4.73 -7.35 -16.94
N ALA A 120 3.73 -7.00 -17.73
CA ALA A 120 2.82 -5.88 -17.48
C ALA A 120 1.42 -6.38 -17.13
N LEU A 121 0.64 -5.52 -16.49
CA LEU A 121 -0.79 -5.73 -16.32
C LEU A 121 -1.54 -5.00 -17.43
N THR A 122 -2.57 -5.64 -17.97
CA THR A 122 -3.56 -5.02 -18.88
C THR A 122 -4.77 -4.51 -18.11
N ALA A 123 -5.05 -5.08 -16.94
CA ALA A 123 -6.06 -4.62 -15.99
C ALA A 123 -5.61 -4.93 -14.57
N GLY A 124 -6.16 -4.21 -13.59
CA GLY A 124 -5.82 -4.35 -12.19
C GLY A 124 -5.89 -3.02 -11.49
N ARG A 125 -6.78 -2.91 -10.49
CA ARG A 125 -6.97 -1.68 -9.74
C ARG A 125 -6.76 -1.89 -8.26
N PHE A 126 -6.07 -0.95 -7.64
CA PHE A 126 -5.75 -1.02 -6.21
C PHE A 126 -6.18 0.26 -5.50
N ASN A 127 -6.67 0.07 -4.28
CA ASN A 127 -6.80 1.14 -3.29
C ASN A 127 -5.64 1.02 -2.31
N ALA A 128 -5.14 2.15 -1.85
CA ALA A 128 -4.15 2.19 -0.78
C ALA A 128 -4.35 3.44 0.08
N ALA A 129 -4.39 3.25 1.40
CA ALA A 129 -4.54 4.32 2.36
C ALA A 129 -3.96 3.93 3.72
N ILE A 130 -3.65 4.95 4.53
CA ILE A 130 -3.40 4.79 5.96
C ILE A 130 -4.73 4.97 6.70
N VAL A 131 -5.03 4.05 7.61
CA VAL A 131 -6.29 4.03 8.37
C VAL A 131 -6.03 3.82 9.86
N LEU A 132 -6.85 4.43 10.71
CA LEU A 132 -6.73 4.33 12.17
C LEU A 132 -7.20 2.98 12.71
N ASP A 133 -8.22 2.41 12.10
CA ASP A 133 -8.72 1.10 12.44
C ASP A 133 -9.24 0.44 11.17
N ALA A 134 -8.92 -0.83 11.10
CA ALA A 134 -9.07 -1.63 9.96
C ALA A 134 -10.01 -2.76 10.43
N PRO A 135 -11.33 -2.71 10.12
CA PRO A 135 -12.30 -3.69 10.63
C PRO A 135 -11.98 -5.10 10.14
N THR A 136 -11.56 -5.99 11.02
CA THR A 136 -11.30 -7.39 10.73
C THR A 136 -12.57 -8.19 11.00
N TRP A 137 -13.07 -8.88 9.98
CA TRP A 137 -14.14 -9.85 10.13
C TRP A 137 -13.58 -11.22 9.83
N HIS A 138 -13.71 -12.13 10.79
CA HIS A 138 -13.31 -13.51 10.66
C HIS A 138 -14.47 -14.37 11.16
N ALA A 139 -15.04 -15.21 10.29
CA ALA A 139 -16.04 -16.18 10.71
C ALA A 139 -15.35 -17.26 11.55
N PHE A 140 -15.86 -17.48 12.75
CA PHE A 140 -15.49 -18.64 13.56
C PHE A 140 -16.47 -19.78 13.27
N PRO A 141 -16.00 -21.04 13.23
CA PRO A 141 -16.90 -22.19 13.10
C PRO A 141 -17.89 -22.21 14.26
N ASP A 142 -19.15 -22.57 13.97
CA ASP A 142 -20.27 -22.44 14.92
C ASP A 142 -20.32 -23.55 15.98
N ALA A 143 -19.74 -24.73 15.72
CA ALA A 143 -19.21 -25.70 16.69
C ALA A 143 -18.57 -26.88 15.91
N VAL A 144 -17.50 -27.46 16.43
CA VAL A 144 -17.13 -28.84 16.08
C VAL A 144 -17.97 -29.73 17.01
N ASN A 145 -19.02 -30.36 16.48
CA ASN A 145 -19.78 -31.38 17.20
C ASN A 145 -18.91 -32.60 17.52
#